data_AF-A0A3R6MUK9-F1
#
_entry.id   AF-A0A3R6MUK9-F1
#
_cell.length_a   1.000
_cell.length_b   1.000
_cell.length_c   1.000
_cell.angle_alpha   90.00
_cell.angle_beta   90.00
_cell.angle_gamma   90.00
#
_symmetry.space_group_name_H-M   'P 1'
#
loop_
_entity.id
_entity.type
_entity.pdbx_description
1 polymer ?
#
loop_
_entity_poly.entity_id
_entity_poly.type
_entity_poly.pdbx_seq_one_letter_code
_entity_poly.pdbx_strand_id
1 'polypeptide(L)'
;MKKKLVAVFLTSALILTSCNSSGAGSKTAPLKSDKKTSDNEVVWTLEDGAKVPEDNVKKLNEALYKKGYDVSVRFNYLKNDYVKNSPKEYHSALEKTIKEKKTDIAFCGWEYENYPGEMTEFIRKGYFYPLEKWLVSSDGNAVYKLYDKEIWDCAKIDNKNYFLPNENMSYTPSNVIGFNKKYISQDKIESWNGTWAGLLSIMDGLKLKEDAAKILGFPSINSFQDMTSREVYTYKDGLFYNVKTGEITNPFNTKGFYEYLSFLHKCYLKKYIKHGMDDNGVTDDNESEQYDTGKFAMMFNVTDDSGNADMVYKKRKFAISNDIGIGTAVCANSDKKDKALLLLKALRTDDDLANILLWGDADKSKLTDADGFVDEDKVKNGIIYQPAAIGLSDGTFQLKGAKATDMRVYKKKCLSSKLRVKSAIAGFNPDYSNLKKELSVYTKLLEMYQDCWQKADFGKKMYNDIKLKITKKSERLVKELNAQVEEYKVEKQNGKK
;
A
#
# COMPACT_ATOMS: atom_id res chain seq x y z
N MET A 1 0.47 23.29 -73.44
CA MET A 1 1.41 24.40 -73.15
C MET A 1 0.95 25.13 -71.90
N LYS A 2 1.91 25.54 -71.06
CA LYS A 2 1.73 26.21 -69.76
C LYS A 2 1.26 27.68 -69.90
N LYS A 3 0.60 28.17 -68.83
CA LYS A 3 0.40 29.58 -68.37
C LYS A 3 -0.69 30.38 -69.11
N LYS A 4 -1.50 31.27 -68.49
CA LYS A 4 -1.60 31.92 -67.15
C LYS A 4 -3.01 32.57 -67.09
N LEU A 5 -3.80 32.43 -66.03
CA LEU A 5 -3.98 33.33 -64.85
C LEU A 5 -5.00 34.48 -65.07
N VAL A 6 -5.98 34.61 -64.16
CA VAL A 6 -6.33 35.82 -63.35
C VAL A 6 -7.77 35.73 -62.79
N ALA A 7 -7.87 35.81 -61.46
CA ALA A 7 -8.91 36.42 -60.58
C ALA A 7 -10.41 36.03 -60.71
N VAL A 8 -11.29 36.02 -59.69
CA VAL A 8 -11.30 36.25 -58.23
C VAL A 8 -12.73 35.87 -57.72
N PHE A 9 -12.87 35.54 -56.42
CA PHE A 9 -14.11 35.38 -55.59
C PHE A 9 -15.08 34.22 -55.90
N LEU A 10 -15.21 33.26 -54.97
CA LEU A 10 -16.32 33.23 -53.99
C LEU A 10 -16.13 32.11 -52.94
N THR A 11 -16.70 32.38 -51.77
CA THR A 11 -16.90 31.58 -50.57
C THR A 11 -17.29 30.11 -50.77
N SER A 12 -16.67 29.22 -50.01
CA SER A 12 -17.24 27.93 -49.58
C SER A 12 -16.54 27.42 -48.33
N ALA A 13 -17.33 27.10 -47.31
CA ALA A 13 -16.91 26.59 -46.02
C ALA A 13 -16.15 25.25 -46.14
N LEU A 14 -15.07 25.12 -45.38
CA LEU A 14 -14.38 23.86 -45.16
C LEU A 14 -14.27 23.66 -43.65
N ILE A 15 -15.13 22.78 -43.14
CA ILE A 15 -15.02 22.17 -41.82
C ILE A 15 -13.80 21.25 -41.88
N LEU A 16 -12.71 21.65 -41.22
CA LEU A 16 -11.61 20.77 -40.90
C LEU A 16 -11.57 20.59 -39.39
N THR A 17 -12.07 19.43 -38.97
CA THR A 17 -11.78 18.81 -37.68
C THR A 17 -10.28 18.57 -37.56
N SER A 18 -9.61 19.33 -36.68
CA SER A 18 -8.32 18.95 -36.13
C SER A 18 -8.49 18.59 -34.65
N CYS A 19 -8.28 17.31 -34.36
CA CYS A 19 -8.03 16.82 -33.03
C CYS A 19 -6.80 17.53 -32.46
N ASN A 20 -6.97 18.23 -31.34
CA ASN A 20 -5.89 18.55 -30.42
C ASN A 20 -6.33 18.13 -29.02
N SER A 21 -5.91 16.93 -28.63
CA SER A 21 -5.86 16.47 -27.25
C SER A 21 -4.61 17.07 -26.60
N SER A 22 -4.80 18.11 -25.78
CA SER A 22 -3.78 18.64 -24.86
C SER A 22 -4.42 18.95 -23.52
N GLY A 23 -3.75 18.51 -22.45
CA GLY A 23 -4.25 18.41 -21.09
C GLY A 23 -4.93 19.65 -20.52
N ALA A 24 -6.03 19.41 -19.81
CA ALA A 24 -6.69 20.40 -18.98
C ALA A 24 -5.88 20.65 -17.70
N GLY A 25 -4.80 21.42 -17.82
CA GLY A 25 -4.28 22.21 -16.71
C GLY A 25 -5.14 23.48 -16.60
N SER A 26 -5.98 23.57 -15.56
CA SER A 26 -6.70 24.80 -15.22
C SER A 26 -5.66 25.89 -14.88
N LYS A 27 -5.34 26.76 -15.83
CA LYS A 27 -4.49 27.94 -15.58
C LYS A 27 -5.25 28.95 -14.73
N THR A 28 -5.03 28.94 -13.42
CA THR A 28 -5.39 30.04 -12.52
C THR A 28 -4.54 31.27 -12.85
N ALA A 29 -5.17 32.44 -12.97
CA ALA A 29 -4.46 33.70 -13.25
C ALA A 29 -3.60 34.10 -12.03
N PRO A 30 -2.38 34.65 -12.22
CA PRO A 30 -1.55 35.14 -11.12
C PRO A 30 -2.27 36.21 -10.30
N LEU A 31 -2.19 36.12 -8.96
CA LEU A 31 -2.74 37.13 -8.06
C LEU A 31 -1.89 38.41 -8.14
N LYS A 32 -2.48 39.54 -8.56
CA LYS A 32 -1.79 40.84 -8.67
C LYS A 32 -1.79 41.56 -7.31
N SER A 33 -0.70 41.47 -6.55
CA SER A 33 -0.41 42.36 -5.42
C SER A 33 1.09 42.34 -5.06
N ASP A 34 1.57 43.31 -4.27
CA ASP A 34 2.94 43.32 -3.70
C ASP A 34 3.18 42.22 -2.64
N LYS A 35 2.14 41.45 -2.28
CA LYS A 35 2.25 40.33 -1.35
C LYS A 35 3.01 39.17 -2.00
N LYS A 36 3.76 38.46 -1.17
CA LYS A 36 4.47 37.23 -1.57
C LYS A 36 3.67 35.96 -1.31
N THR A 37 2.65 36.00 -0.44
CA THR A 37 1.84 34.86 -0.01
C THR A 37 0.37 35.25 0.20
N SER A 38 -0.55 34.27 0.21
CA SER A 38 -1.97 34.50 0.50
C SER A 38 -2.23 34.64 2.02
N ASP A 39 -3.24 35.44 2.38
CA ASP A 39 -3.74 35.57 3.76
C ASP A 39 -4.62 34.38 4.20
N ASN A 40 -5.04 33.53 3.26
CA ASN A 40 -5.87 32.35 3.51
C ASN A 40 -5.00 31.18 4.00
N GLU A 41 -4.44 31.31 5.20
CA GLU A 41 -3.56 30.31 5.80
C GLU A 41 -4.36 29.09 6.30
N VAL A 42 -3.98 27.90 5.85
CA VAL A 42 -4.49 26.59 6.29
C VAL A 42 -3.50 25.98 7.27
N VAL A 43 -4.01 25.40 8.37
CA VAL A 43 -3.18 24.72 9.37
C VAL A 43 -3.21 23.22 9.14
N TRP A 44 -2.07 22.66 8.75
CA TRP A 44 -1.89 21.23 8.56
C TRP A 44 -1.17 20.59 9.75
N THR A 45 -1.88 19.74 10.50
CA THR A 45 -1.28 18.98 11.60
C THR A 45 -0.68 17.67 11.12
N LEU A 46 0.59 17.46 11.43
CA LEU A 46 1.37 16.25 11.16
C LEU A 46 1.92 15.66 12.46
N GLU A 47 2.48 14.47 12.38
CA GLU A 47 3.39 13.98 13.43
C GLU A 47 4.77 14.66 13.33
N ASP A 48 5.51 14.66 14.43
CA ASP A 48 6.84 15.28 14.54
C ASP A 48 7.91 14.65 13.65
N GLY A 49 7.83 13.34 13.37
CA GLY A 49 8.69 12.67 12.37
C GLY A 49 8.47 13.17 10.93
N ALA A 50 7.34 13.82 10.65
CA ALA A 50 7.01 14.38 9.34
C ALA A 50 7.27 15.89 9.27
N LYS A 51 8.14 16.42 10.14
CA LYS A 51 8.46 17.84 10.18
C LYS A 51 9.02 18.34 8.85
N VAL A 52 8.32 19.31 8.27
CA VAL A 52 8.72 19.98 7.03
C VAL A 52 9.70 21.11 7.35
N PRO A 53 10.83 21.23 6.63
CA PRO A 53 11.73 22.37 6.78
C PRO A 53 11.04 23.71 6.53
N GLU A 54 11.26 24.70 7.40
CA GLU A 54 10.57 26.00 7.36
C GLU A 54 10.78 26.73 6.02
N ASP A 55 11.98 26.63 5.45
CA ASP A 55 12.29 27.20 4.13
C ASP A 55 11.47 26.57 3.01
N ASN A 56 11.16 25.27 3.07
CA ASN A 56 10.29 24.62 2.09
C ASN A 56 8.86 25.15 2.20
N VAL A 57 8.36 25.34 3.43
CA VAL A 57 7.02 25.91 3.68
C VAL A 57 6.93 27.33 3.11
N LYS A 58 7.95 28.16 3.37
CA LYS A 58 8.02 29.52 2.83
C LYS A 58 7.99 29.53 1.30
N LYS A 59 8.85 28.72 0.67
CA LYS A 59 8.93 28.60 -0.79
C LYS A 59 7.65 28.07 -1.41
N LEU A 60 7.00 27.10 -0.76
CA LEU A 60 5.70 26.58 -1.20
C LEU A 60 4.65 27.70 -1.21
N ASN A 61 4.55 28.48 -0.13
CA ASN A 61 3.57 29.56 -0.03
C ASN A 61 3.78 30.65 -1.09
N GLU A 62 5.04 30.98 -1.40
CA GLU A 62 5.39 31.90 -2.49
C GLU A 62 5.00 31.32 -3.85
N ALA A 63 5.27 30.03 -4.08
CA ALA A 63 4.96 29.34 -5.32
C ALA A 63 3.44 29.19 -5.55
N LEU A 64 2.68 28.84 -4.51
CA LEU A 64 1.21 28.78 -4.53
C LEU A 64 0.62 30.12 -4.98
N TYR A 65 1.04 31.21 -4.33
CA TYR A 65 0.56 32.54 -4.64
C TYR A 65 0.90 32.98 -6.08
N LYS A 66 2.16 32.74 -6.51
CA LYS A 66 2.61 33.04 -7.88
C LYS A 66 1.84 32.25 -8.94
N LYS A 67 1.45 31.01 -8.64
CA LYS A 67 0.61 30.16 -9.52
C LYS A 67 -0.89 30.48 -9.41
N GLY A 68 -1.28 31.49 -8.64
CA GLY A 68 -2.66 31.97 -8.54
C GLY A 68 -3.53 31.21 -7.55
N TYR A 69 -2.94 30.38 -6.70
CA TYR A 69 -3.66 29.71 -5.62
C TYR A 69 -3.81 30.66 -4.43
N ASP A 70 -5.05 31.07 -4.14
CA ASP A 70 -5.37 31.89 -2.98
C ASP A 70 -5.47 31.05 -1.69
N VAL A 71 -4.32 30.48 -1.30
CA VAL A 71 -4.11 29.71 -0.08
C VAL A 71 -2.64 29.73 0.31
N SER A 72 -2.36 29.71 1.62
CA SER A 72 -1.04 29.44 2.19
C SER A 72 -1.17 28.34 3.24
N VAL A 73 -0.06 27.75 3.67
CA VAL A 73 -0.03 26.69 4.67
C VAL A 73 0.98 26.99 5.77
N ARG A 74 0.61 26.62 7.00
CA ARG A 74 1.56 26.40 8.09
C ARG A 74 1.33 25.02 8.70
N PHE A 75 2.37 24.48 9.32
CA PHE A 75 2.33 23.17 9.94
C PHE A 75 2.26 23.25 11.46
N ASN A 76 1.51 22.32 12.04
CA ASN A 76 1.51 22.02 13.47
C ASN A 76 2.00 20.58 13.65
N TYR A 77 2.82 20.33 14.67
CA TYR A 77 3.42 19.01 14.87
C TYR A 77 3.00 18.44 16.21
N LEU A 78 2.48 17.22 16.18
CA LEU A 78 2.13 16.45 17.37
C LEU A 78 3.16 15.35 17.56
N LYS A 79 3.50 15.08 18.82
CA LYS A 79 4.42 14.00 19.16
C LYS A 79 3.81 12.64 18.81
N ASN A 80 4.58 11.79 18.15
CA ASN A 80 4.29 10.36 18.04
C ASN A 80 5.31 9.55 18.84
N ASP A 81 4.86 8.58 19.63
CA ASP A 81 5.74 7.73 20.41
C ASP A 81 6.04 6.44 19.65
N TYR A 82 7.09 6.49 18.83
CA TYR A 82 7.56 5.36 18.04
C TYR A 82 8.04 4.19 18.91
N VAL A 83 8.46 4.43 20.15
CA VAL A 83 8.93 3.37 21.07
C VAL A 83 7.74 2.56 21.58
N LYS A 84 6.62 3.20 21.90
CA LYS A 84 5.39 2.51 22.33
C LYS A 84 4.67 1.78 21.19
N ASN A 85 4.98 2.10 19.93
CA ASN A 85 4.36 1.50 18.75
C ASN A 85 2.82 1.48 18.85
N SER A 86 2.23 2.63 19.15
CA SER A 86 0.82 2.77 19.54
C SER A 86 0.21 4.06 19.00
N PRO A 87 -1.04 4.03 18.50
CA PRO A 87 -1.69 5.22 17.94
C PRO A 87 -2.23 6.18 19.02
N LYS A 88 -2.34 5.71 20.27
CA LYS A 88 -3.13 6.37 21.32
C LYS A 88 -2.67 7.78 21.69
N GLU A 89 -1.36 7.99 21.81
CA GLU A 89 -0.81 9.29 22.22
C GLU A 89 -1.07 10.35 21.13
N TYR A 90 -0.75 9.99 19.89
CA TYR A 90 -1.01 10.83 18.72
C TYR A 90 -2.52 11.11 18.55
N HIS A 91 -3.38 10.08 18.57
CA HIS A 91 -4.83 10.27 18.42
C HIS A 91 -5.47 11.08 19.54
N SER A 92 -5.00 10.94 20.78
CA SER A 92 -5.50 11.77 21.89
C SER A 92 -5.15 13.25 21.68
N ALA A 93 -3.91 13.53 21.26
CA ALA A 93 -3.46 14.88 20.96
C ALA A 93 -4.16 15.46 19.72
N LEU A 94 -4.37 14.65 18.69
CA LEU A 94 -5.06 15.04 17.47
C LEU A 94 -6.54 15.33 17.74
N GLU A 95 -7.23 14.45 18.47
CA GLU A 95 -8.62 14.66 18.87
C GLU A 95 -8.81 15.99 19.60
N LYS A 96 -7.91 16.32 20.54
CA LYS A 96 -7.90 17.61 21.24
C LYS A 96 -7.69 18.77 20.25
N THR A 97 -6.70 18.67 19.38
CA THR A 97 -6.36 19.70 18.38
C THR A 97 -7.52 19.98 17.44
N ILE A 98 -8.21 18.93 16.97
CA ILE A 98 -9.41 19.04 16.14
C ILE A 98 -10.53 19.71 16.94
N LYS A 99 -10.87 19.22 18.13
CA LYS A 99 -11.96 19.79 18.97
C LYS A 99 -11.75 21.26 19.29
N GLU A 100 -10.50 21.69 19.50
CA GLU A 100 -10.12 23.08 19.74
C GLU A 100 -10.06 23.95 18.46
N LYS A 101 -10.42 23.38 17.28
CA LYS A 101 -10.36 24.04 15.96
C LYS A 101 -8.96 24.59 15.62
N LYS A 102 -7.91 23.94 16.09
CA LYS A 102 -6.51 24.36 15.86
C LYS A 102 -5.91 23.82 14.56
N THR A 103 -6.68 23.08 13.77
CA THR A 103 -6.21 22.43 12.56
C THR A 103 -7.31 22.33 11.51
N ASP A 104 -6.91 22.45 10.24
CA ASP A 104 -7.79 22.38 9.08
C ASP A 104 -7.62 21.07 8.31
N ILE A 105 -6.37 20.61 8.23
CA ILE A 105 -5.95 19.36 7.61
C ILE A 105 -5.16 18.58 8.66
N ALA A 106 -5.35 17.27 8.76
CA ALA A 106 -4.58 16.43 9.66
C ALA A 106 -4.16 15.11 9.03
N PHE A 107 -2.94 14.67 9.35
CA PHE A 107 -2.55 13.28 9.22
C PHE A 107 -3.44 12.44 10.14
N CYS A 108 -4.00 11.35 9.63
CA CYS A 108 -4.97 10.55 10.36
C CYS A 108 -4.33 9.67 11.43
N GLY A 109 -3.01 9.43 11.37
CA GLY A 109 -2.29 8.47 12.23
C GLY A 109 -1.83 7.23 11.46
N TRP A 110 -1.02 6.40 12.13
CA TRP A 110 -0.52 5.12 11.62
C TRP A 110 -1.41 3.97 12.06
N GLU A 111 -1.59 2.97 11.18
CA GLU A 111 -2.14 1.68 11.59
C GLU A 111 -1.03 0.83 12.20
N TYR A 112 -1.28 0.29 13.40
CA TYR A 112 -0.33 -0.53 14.13
C TYR A 112 -0.88 -1.95 14.27
N GLU A 113 -0.05 -2.97 14.01
CA GLU A 113 -0.45 -4.39 14.06
C GLU A 113 -1.08 -4.80 15.41
N ASN A 114 -0.60 -4.23 16.51
CA ASN A 114 -1.12 -4.48 17.86
C ASN A 114 -2.43 -3.76 18.18
N TYR A 115 -2.91 -2.91 17.28
CA TYR A 115 -4.12 -2.09 17.43
C TYR A 115 -5.02 -2.21 16.19
N PRO A 116 -5.41 -3.43 15.79
CA PRO A 116 -6.14 -3.65 14.55
C PRO A 116 -7.47 -2.89 14.55
N GLY A 117 -7.71 -2.12 13.49
CA GLY A 117 -8.94 -1.37 13.25
C GLY A 117 -9.06 -0.06 14.05
N GLU A 118 -8.07 0.29 14.88
CA GLU A 118 -8.14 1.50 15.71
C GLU A 118 -8.20 2.78 14.85
N MET A 119 -7.47 2.84 13.73
CA MET A 119 -7.57 3.97 12.79
C MET A 119 -8.98 4.13 12.22
N THR A 120 -9.60 3.02 11.84
CA THR A 120 -10.96 3.04 11.28
C THR A 120 -11.96 3.51 12.34
N GLU A 121 -11.83 3.04 13.58
CA GLU A 121 -12.63 3.53 14.71
C GLU A 121 -12.43 5.04 14.95
N PHE A 122 -11.19 5.53 14.86
CA PHE A 122 -10.90 6.95 15.01
C PHE A 122 -11.59 7.79 13.92
N ILE A 123 -11.55 7.35 12.67
CA ILE A 123 -12.22 8.03 11.54
C ILE A 123 -13.74 8.01 11.71
N ARG A 124 -14.31 6.89 12.18
CA ARG A 124 -15.74 6.73 12.47
C ARG A 124 -16.27 7.69 13.55
N LYS A 125 -15.41 8.31 14.36
CA LYS A 125 -15.81 9.36 15.32
C LYS A 125 -16.32 10.65 14.65
N GLY A 126 -16.19 10.80 13.32
CA GLY A 126 -16.75 11.92 12.57
C GLY A 126 -15.89 13.18 12.60
N TYR A 127 -14.61 13.07 12.94
CA TYR A 127 -13.68 14.20 12.97
C TYR A 127 -13.26 14.70 11.58
N PHE A 128 -13.49 13.92 10.53
CA PHE A 128 -13.03 14.22 9.18
C PHE A 128 -14.18 14.44 8.20
N TYR A 129 -13.96 15.33 7.24
CA TYR A 129 -14.91 15.73 6.23
C TYR A 129 -15.02 14.66 5.12
N PRO A 130 -16.22 14.12 4.83
CA PRO A 130 -16.44 13.24 3.69
C PRO A 130 -16.24 13.97 2.36
N LEU A 131 -15.45 13.40 1.46
CA LEU A 131 -15.03 14.01 0.20
C LEU A 131 -16.05 13.86 -0.94
N GLU A 132 -17.12 13.10 -0.77
CA GLU A 132 -18.07 12.69 -1.82
C GLU A 132 -18.61 13.87 -2.61
N LYS A 133 -19.05 14.92 -1.92
CA LYS A 133 -19.57 16.14 -2.56
C LYS A 133 -18.48 16.89 -3.32
N TRP A 134 -17.26 16.90 -2.80
CA TRP A 134 -16.14 17.58 -3.43
C TRP A 134 -15.62 16.80 -4.65
N LEU A 135 -15.52 15.47 -4.58
CA LEU A 135 -15.01 14.61 -5.66
C LEU A 135 -15.83 14.72 -6.96
N VAL A 136 -17.11 15.11 -6.87
CA VAL A 136 -17.97 15.35 -8.04
C VAL A 136 -17.96 16.81 -8.53
N SER A 137 -17.32 17.73 -7.79
CA SER A 137 -17.09 19.11 -8.25
C SER A 137 -16.02 19.16 -9.36
N SER A 138 -15.87 20.29 -10.07
CA SER A 138 -14.81 20.45 -11.07
C SER A 138 -13.41 20.19 -10.51
N ASP A 139 -13.16 20.71 -9.30
CA ASP A 139 -11.87 20.65 -8.63
C ASP A 139 -11.56 19.26 -8.08
N GLY A 140 -12.52 18.65 -7.37
CA GLY A 140 -12.36 17.29 -6.88
C GLY A 140 -12.33 16.26 -8.00
N ASN A 141 -13.05 16.47 -9.10
CA ASN A 141 -13.01 15.56 -10.25
C ASN A 141 -11.64 15.58 -10.96
N ALA A 142 -10.93 16.70 -10.94
CA ALA A 142 -9.55 16.76 -11.45
C ALA A 142 -8.62 15.84 -10.64
N VAL A 143 -8.79 15.81 -9.31
CA VAL A 143 -8.03 14.92 -8.40
C VAL A 143 -8.52 13.48 -8.50
N TYR A 144 -9.84 13.25 -8.59
CA TYR A 144 -10.43 11.92 -8.71
C TYR A 144 -9.85 11.14 -9.89
N LYS A 145 -9.66 11.81 -11.03
CA LYS A 145 -9.11 11.24 -12.26
C LYS A 145 -7.63 10.86 -12.20
N LEU A 146 -6.89 11.27 -11.16
CA LEU A 146 -5.48 10.89 -10.98
C LEU A 146 -5.33 9.41 -10.63
N TYR A 147 -6.35 8.81 -10.01
CA TYR A 147 -6.30 7.45 -9.49
C TYR A 147 -7.34 6.55 -10.15
N ASP A 148 -7.04 5.25 -10.25
CA ASP A 148 -8.01 4.25 -10.70
C ASP A 148 -9.20 4.19 -9.73
N LYS A 149 -10.41 3.98 -10.25
CA LYS A 149 -11.63 3.85 -9.44
C LYS A 149 -11.48 2.78 -8.36
N GLU A 150 -10.76 1.70 -8.63
CA GLU A 150 -10.52 0.63 -7.64
C GLU A 150 -9.72 1.14 -6.43
N ILE A 151 -8.77 2.05 -6.63
CA ILE A 151 -8.01 2.68 -5.53
C ILE A 151 -8.94 3.51 -4.64
N TRP A 152 -9.81 4.32 -5.26
CA TRP A 152 -10.84 5.06 -4.52
C TRP A 152 -11.81 4.14 -3.80
N ASP A 153 -12.22 3.02 -4.41
CA ASP A 153 -13.10 2.07 -3.74
C ASP A 153 -12.41 1.40 -2.55
N CYS A 154 -11.10 1.11 -2.63
CA CYS A 154 -10.31 0.57 -1.52
C CYS A 154 -10.04 1.57 -0.39
N ALA A 155 -9.99 2.87 -0.70
CA ALA A 155 -9.77 3.92 0.28
C ALA A 155 -11.01 4.25 1.14
N LYS A 156 -12.18 3.70 0.78
CA LYS A 156 -13.43 3.99 1.50
C LYS A 156 -13.46 3.39 2.89
N ILE A 157 -14.08 4.12 3.79
CA ILE A 157 -14.54 3.68 5.11
C ILE A 157 -16.04 3.95 5.15
N ASP A 158 -16.84 2.90 5.38
CA ASP A 158 -18.30 2.98 5.43
C ASP A 158 -18.88 3.71 4.18
N ASN A 159 -18.40 3.27 3.01
CA ASN A 159 -18.74 3.79 1.68
C ASN A 159 -18.35 5.25 1.39
N LYS A 160 -17.54 5.89 2.25
CA LYS A 160 -17.07 7.28 2.08
C LYS A 160 -15.55 7.39 2.05
N ASN A 161 -15.04 8.37 1.31
CA ASN A 161 -13.64 8.76 1.28
C ASN A 161 -13.44 9.95 2.21
N TYR A 162 -12.49 9.83 3.13
CA TYR A 162 -12.14 10.91 4.07
C TYR A 162 -10.77 11.52 3.79
N PHE A 163 -9.94 10.79 3.05
CA PHE A 163 -8.58 11.18 2.69
C PHE A 163 -8.38 10.88 1.20
N LEU A 164 -7.41 11.58 0.61
CA LEU A 164 -6.94 11.27 -0.73
C LEU A 164 -6.11 9.98 -0.65
N PRO A 165 -6.20 9.08 -1.65
CA PRO A 165 -5.39 7.86 -1.67
C PRO A 165 -3.94 8.18 -1.38
N ASN A 166 -3.40 7.61 -0.30
CA ASN A 166 -1.98 7.60 -0.04
C ASN A 166 -1.41 6.25 -0.46
N GLU A 167 -0.14 6.24 -0.76
CA GLU A 167 0.39 5.51 -1.90
C GLU A 167 1.39 4.44 -1.53
N ASN A 168 1.54 4.21 -0.23
CA ASN A 168 2.04 2.95 0.31
C ASN A 168 0.98 1.89 0.05
N MET A 169 0.88 1.51 -1.22
CA MET A 169 0.08 0.40 -1.69
C MET A 169 0.86 -0.87 -1.37
N SER A 170 0.45 -1.63 -0.36
CA SER A 170 0.93 -2.99 -0.06
C SER A 170 0.58 -4.05 -1.15
N TYR A 171 0.34 -3.62 -2.39
CA TYR A 171 -0.39 -4.35 -3.44
C TYR A 171 0.40 -4.43 -4.73
N THR A 172 1.68 -4.73 -4.63
CA THR A 172 2.55 -4.93 -5.78
C THR A 172 2.77 -6.42 -6.03
N PRO A 173 3.04 -6.85 -7.27
CA PRO A 173 3.43 -8.23 -7.53
C PRO A 173 4.79 -8.54 -6.87
N SER A 174 4.74 -9.05 -5.64
CA SER A 174 5.91 -9.43 -4.85
C SER A 174 6.39 -10.82 -5.25
N ASN A 175 7.71 -10.99 -5.28
CA ASN A 175 8.36 -12.29 -5.31
C ASN A 175 8.02 -13.06 -4.02
N VAL A 176 7.70 -14.34 -4.15
CA VAL A 176 7.38 -15.21 -3.00
C VAL A 176 8.34 -16.39 -2.88
N ILE A 177 8.74 -16.93 -4.04
CA ILE A 177 9.75 -17.98 -4.11
C ILE A 177 10.72 -17.64 -5.24
N GLY A 178 12.00 -17.67 -4.92
CA GLY A 178 13.10 -17.67 -5.89
C GLY A 178 13.59 -19.09 -6.12
N PHE A 179 13.77 -19.47 -7.38
CA PHE A 179 14.38 -20.74 -7.77
C PHE A 179 15.73 -20.47 -8.43
N ASN A 180 16.78 -21.13 -7.95
CA ASN A 180 18.10 -20.96 -8.52
C ASN A 180 18.28 -21.87 -9.74
N LYS A 181 18.52 -21.26 -10.91
CA LYS A 181 18.66 -21.98 -12.19
C LYS A 181 19.83 -22.97 -12.21
N LYS A 182 20.83 -22.78 -11.34
CA LYS A 182 21.97 -23.69 -11.18
C LYS A 182 21.53 -25.09 -10.74
N TYR A 183 20.43 -25.19 -9.99
CA TYR A 183 19.96 -26.45 -9.42
C TYR A 183 18.64 -26.93 -10.00
N ILE A 184 17.82 -26.03 -10.55
CA ILE A 184 16.51 -26.35 -11.11
C ILE A 184 16.36 -25.61 -12.45
N SER A 185 16.20 -26.35 -13.55
CA SER A 185 16.03 -25.74 -14.85
C SER A 185 14.74 -24.92 -14.94
N GLN A 186 14.76 -23.87 -15.78
CA GLN A 186 13.60 -23.02 -16.03
C GLN A 186 12.38 -23.83 -16.50
N ASP A 187 12.55 -24.76 -17.44
CA ASP A 187 11.47 -25.64 -17.92
C ASP A 187 10.81 -26.46 -16.80
N LYS A 188 11.61 -26.93 -15.83
CA LYS A 188 11.08 -27.66 -14.66
C LYS A 188 10.30 -26.75 -13.72
N ILE A 189 10.72 -25.49 -13.59
CA ILE A 189 10.04 -24.45 -12.79
C ILE A 189 8.76 -23.97 -13.48
N GLU A 190 8.75 -23.91 -14.81
CA GLU A 190 7.61 -23.49 -15.62
C GLU A 190 6.55 -24.59 -15.76
N SER A 191 6.97 -25.86 -15.83
CA SER A 191 6.05 -27.02 -15.83
C SER A 191 5.44 -27.34 -14.46
N TRP A 192 5.92 -26.72 -13.38
CA TRP A 192 5.33 -26.86 -12.06
C TRP A 192 3.88 -26.33 -12.04
N ASN A 193 2.95 -27.21 -11.67
CA ASN A 193 1.52 -26.94 -11.68
C ASN A 193 1.00 -26.02 -10.54
N GLY A 194 1.89 -25.43 -9.74
CA GLY A 194 1.48 -24.59 -8.61
C GLY A 194 0.86 -25.39 -7.46
N THR A 195 1.34 -26.60 -7.19
CA THR A 195 0.92 -27.38 -6.00
C THR A 195 2.08 -27.63 -5.06
N TRP A 196 1.83 -27.63 -3.75
CA TRP A 196 2.85 -27.93 -2.75
C TRP A 196 3.41 -29.36 -2.91
N ALA A 197 2.55 -30.31 -3.29
CA ALA A 197 2.98 -31.67 -3.60
C ALA A 197 3.91 -31.72 -4.83
N GLY A 198 3.59 -30.97 -5.89
CA GLY A 198 4.47 -30.83 -7.04
C GLY A 198 5.81 -30.19 -6.68
N LEU A 199 5.79 -29.17 -5.82
CA LEU A 199 7.01 -28.52 -5.34
C LEU A 199 7.89 -29.48 -4.53
N LEU A 200 7.27 -30.29 -3.64
CA LEU A 200 7.98 -31.33 -2.92
C LEU A 200 8.62 -32.36 -3.86
N SER A 201 7.90 -32.78 -4.90
CA SER A 201 8.43 -33.72 -5.90
C SER A 201 9.65 -33.15 -6.63
N ILE A 202 9.63 -31.85 -6.97
CA ILE A 202 10.79 -31.16 -7.52
C ILE A 202 11.96 -31.25 -6.54
N MET A 203 11.74 -30.88 -5.26
CA MET A 203 12.77 -30.88 -4.21
C MET A 203 13.34 -32.29 -3.97
N ASP A 204 12.49 -33.31 -3.88
CA ASP A 204 12.89 -34.70 -3.63
C ASP A 204 13.78 -35.25 -4.76
N GLY A 205 13.53 -34.84 -6.00
CA GLY A 205 14.35 -35.22 -7.15
C GLY A 205 15.72 -34.53 -7.23
N LEU A 206 15.99 -33.52 -6.39
CA LEU A 206 17.27 -32.81 -6.40
C LEU A 206 18.36 -33.62 -5.68
N LYS A 207 19.50 -33.76 -6.38
CA LYS A 207 20.76 -34.23 -5.83
C LYS A 207 21.71 -33.03 -5.74
N LEU A 208 21.85 -32.48 -4.53
CA LEU A 208 22.75 -31.36 -4.27
C LEU A 208 24.12 -31.87 -3.81
N LYS A 209 25.18 -31.12 -4.13
CA LYS A 209 26.53 -31.37 -3.59
C LYS A 209 26.61 -30.87 -2.13
N GLU A 210 27.59 -31.36 -1.37
CA GLU A 210 27.72 -31.16 0.08
C GLU A 210 28.12 -29.74 0.44
N ASP A 211 27.09 -28.89 0.53
CA ASP A 211 27.00 -27.58 1.22
C ASP A 211 25.79 -26.78 0.72
N ALA A 212 25.13 -27.18 -0.38
CA ALA A 212 23.98 -26.46 -0.92
C ALA A 212 22.66 -26.82 -0.23
N ALA A 213 21.88 -25.82 0.16
CA ALA A 213 20.55 -25.99 0.74
C ALA A 213 19.49 -26.30 -0.33
N LYS A 214 18.52 -27.17 -0.01
CA LYS A 214 17.34 -27.30 -0.87
C LYS A 214 16.42 -26.09 -0.76
N ILE A 215 16.21 -25.60 0.46
CA ILE A 215 15.36 -24.47 0.75
C ILE A 215 16.11 -23.53 1.70
N LEU A 216 16.13 -22.25 1.35
CA LEU A 216 16.70 -21.16 2.13
C LEU A 216 15.59 -20.23 2.63
N GLY A 217 15.81 -19.57 3.77
CA GLY A 217 14.86 -18.64 4.36
C GLY A 217 13.70 -19.31 5.08
N PHE A 218 12.81 -18.49 5.63
CA PHE A 218 11.72 -18.90 6.49
C PHE A 218 10.39 -19.03 5.74
N PRO A 219 9.53 -20.00 6.08
CA PRO A 219 8.15 -20.02 5.60
C PRO A 219 7.37 -18.83 6.19
N SER A 220 6.33 -18.37 5.48
CA SER A 220 5.46 -17.31 5.97
C SER A 220 4.00 -17.65 5.68
N ILE A 221 3.09 -17.25 6.57
CA ILE A 221 1.66 -17.35 6.28
C ILE A 221 1.24 -16.45 5.11
N ASN A 222 2.00 -15.39 4.83
CA ASN A 222 1.83 -14.60 3.62
C ASN A 222 2.28 -15.37 2.37
N SER A 223 3.38 -16.13 2.45
CA SER A 223 3.84 -17.03 1.37
C SER A 223 2.81 -18.13 1.03
N PHE A 224 1.93 -18.51 1.96
CA PHE A 224 0.83 -19.45 1.69
C PHE A 224 -0.13 -18.92 0.61
N GLN A 225 -0.44 -17.63 0.64
CA GLN A 225 -1.53 -17.02 -0.14
C GLN A 225 -1.33 -17.12 -1.66
N ASP A 226 -0.15 -17.57 -2.07
CA ASP A 226 0.41 -17.21 -3.36
C ASP A 226 0.67 -18.42 -4.27
N MET A 227 0.71 -19.63 -3.70
CA MET A 227 1.32 -20.77 -4.40
C MET A 227 0.39 -21.93 -4.70
N THR A 228 -0.77 -22.06 -4.04
CA THR A 228 -1.64 -23.25 -4.20
C THR A 228 -3.12 -23.00 -4.20
N SER A 229 -3.59 -21.85 -3.73
CA SER A 229 -5.00 -21.58 -3.70
C SER A 229 -5.48 -21.16 -5.09
N ARG A 230 -6.41 -21.95 -5.66
CA ARG A 230 -7.30 -21.48 -6.75
C ARG A 230 -8.08 -20.22 -6.32
N GLU A 231 -8.17 -20.03 -5.02
CA GLU A 231 -8.71 -18.88 -4.29
C GLU A 231 -7.59 -17.89 -4.00
N VAL A 232 -7.89 -16.60 -3.94
CA VAL A 232 -6.90 -15.58 -3.57
C VAL A 232 -7.37 -15.01 -2.26
N TYR A 233 -6.48 -14.99 -1.27
CA TYR A 233 -6.77 -14.50 0.07
C TYR A 233 -5.91 -13.27 0.36
N THR A 234 -6.45 -12.36 1.17
CA THR A 234 -5.67 -11.36 1.90
C THR A 234 -5.59 -11.81 3.36
N TYR A 235 -4.40 -11.77 3.96
CA TYR A 235 -4.20 -12.09 5.37
C TYR A 235 -4.25 -10.80 6.17
N LYS A 236 -5.21 -10.70 7.09
CA LYS A 236 -5.36 -9.53 7.95
C LYS A 236 -5.83 -9.99 9.32
N ASP A 237 -5.20 -9.49 10.37
CA ASP A 237 -5.56 -9.75 11.77
C ASP A 237 -5.70 -11.25 12.11
N GLY A 238 -4.84 -12.08 11.52
CA GLY A 238 -4.88 -13.54 11.70
C GLY A 238 -5.91 -14.28 10.84
N LEU A 239 -6.70 -13.59 10.02
CA LEU A 239 -7.79 -14.18 9.24
C LEU A 239 -7.50 -14.15 7.73
N PHE A 240 -8.08 -15.11 7.02
CA PHE A 240 -8.09 -15.14 5.56
C PHE A 240 -9.38 -14.53 5.03
N TYR A 241 -9.21 -13.50 4.20
CA TYR A 241 -10.27 -12.81 3.49
C TYR A 241 -10.23 -13.24 2.03
N ASN A 242 -11.19 -14.03 1.58
CA ASN A 242 -11.24 -14.47 0.19
C ASN A 242 -11.56 -13.26 -0.69
N VAL A 243 -10.62 -12.83 -1.53
CA VAL A 243 -10.77 -11.59 -2.30
C VAL A 243 -11.90 -11.68 -3.33
N LYS A 244 -12.28 -12.89 -3.76
CA LYS A 244 -13.34 -13.07 -4.78
C LYS A 244 -14.72 -13.16 -4.16
N THR A 245 -14.87 -13.92 -3.06
CA THR A 245 -16.18 -14.15 -2.43
C THR A 245 -16.45 -13.18 -1.29
N GLY A 246 -15.42 -12.60 -0.69
CA GLY A 246 -15.49 -11.84 0.55
C GLY A 246 -15.58 -12.69 1.82
N GLU A 247 -15.63 -14.01 1.70
CA GLU A 247 -15.71 -14.90 2.86
C GLU A 247 -14.48 -14.75 3.76
N ILE A 248 -14.74 -14.59 5.05
CA ILE A 248 -13.71 -14.52 6.08
C ILE A 248 -13.64 -15.86 6.80
N THR A 249 -12.45 -16.42 6.94
CA THR A 249 -12.24 -17.69 7.63
C THR A 249 -10.90 -17.72 8.35
N ASN A 250 -10.76 -18.61 9.34
CA ASN A 250 -9.44 -18.86 9.92
C ASN A 250 -8.59 -19.73 8.98
N PRO A 251 -7.26 -19.54 8.94
CA PRO A 251 -6.38 -20.30 8.04
C PRO A 251 -6.52 -21.82 8.15
N PHE A 252 -6.66 -22.36 9.37
CA PHE A 252 -6.80 -23.79 9.65
C PHE A 252 -8.09 -24.43 9.10
N ASN A 253 -9.07 -23.61 8.71
CA ASN A 253 -10.27 -24.11 8.03
C ASN A 253 -10.09 -24.27 6.53
N THR A 254 -9.01 -23.75 5.95
CA THR A 254 -8.78 -23.85 4.51
C THR A 254 -8.00 -25.11 4.15
N LYS A 255 -8.41 -25.77 3.05
CA LYS A 255 -7.69 -26.92 2.50
C LYS A 255 -6.25 -26.55 2.11
N GLY A 256 -6.07 -25.40 1.49
CA GLY A 256 -4.75 -24.95 1.04
C GLY A 256 -3.77 -24.82 2.20
N PHE A 257 -4.18 -24.26 3.35
CA PHE A 257 -3.27 -24.07 4.47
C PHE A 257 -2.83 -25.40 5.08
N TYR A 258 -3.74 -26.38 5.15
CA TYR A 258 -3.35 -27.76 5.51
C TYR A 258 -2.31 -28.34 4.55
N GLU A 259 -2.50 -28.17 3.24
CA GLU A 259 -1.56 -28.66 2.22
C GLU A 259 -0.19 -27.97 2.34
N TYR A 260 -0.17 -26.68 2.67
CA TYR A 260 1.05 -25.92 2.93
C TYR A 260 1.79 -26.44 4.14
N LEU A 261 1.13 -26.52 5.30
CA LEU A 261 1.72 -27.04 6.52
C LEU A 261 2.16 -28.50 6.35
N SER A 262 1.44 -29.29 5.56
CA SER A 262 1.84 -30.66 5.21
C SER A 262 3.10 -30.71 4.36
N PHE A 263 3.31 -29.76 3.46
CA PHE A 263 4.56 -29.61 2.72
C PHE A 263 5.70 -29.21 3.65
N LEU A 264 5.50 -28.20 4.50
CA LEU A 264 6.50 -27.77 5.47
C LEU A 264 6.89 -28.92 6.40
N HIS A 265 5.92 -29.67 6.92
CA HIS A 265 6.18 -30.84 7.76
C HIS A 265 7.05 -31.90 7.05
N LYS A 266 6.77 -32.20 5.77
CA LYS A 266 7.59 -33.15 4.99
C LYS A 266 9.00 -32.62 4.74
N CYS A 267 9.13 -31.32 4.45
CA CYS A 267 10.42 -30.65 4.32
C CYS A 267 11.20 -30.67 5.64
N TYR A 268 10.52 -30.46 6.77
CA TYR A 268 11.10 -30.51 8.12
C TYR A 268 11.71 -31.87 8.43
N LEU A 269 10.92 -32.94 8.25
CA LEU A 269 11.37 -34.32 8.49
C LEU A 269 12.59 -34.69 7.63
N LYS A 270 12.66 -34.14 6.42
CA LYS A 270 13.78 -34.32 5.48
C LYS A 270 14.93 -33.32 5.71
N LYS A 271 14.81 -32.43 6.70
CA LYS A 271 15.76 -31.36 7.02
C LYS A 271 16.01 -30.38 5.87
N TYR A 272 15.02 -30.18 4.99
CA TYR A 272 15.09 -29.19 3.91
C TYR A 272 14.85 -27.78 4.41
N ILE A 273 14.12 -27.65 5.52
CA ILE A 273 13.80 -26.39 6.18
C ILE A 273 14.04 -26.55 7.67
N LYS A 274 14.61 -25.52 8.30
CA LYS A 274 14.94 -25.51 9.74
C LYS A 274 14.16 -24.43 10.52
N HIS A 275 13.80 -23.34 9.85
CA HIS A 275 13.15 -22.16 10.43
C HIS A 275 11.69 -22.38 10.82
N GLY A 276 11.24 -21.68 11.86
CA GLY A 276 9.82 -21.51 12.16
C GLY A 276 9.12 -20.58 11.15
N MET A 277 7.79 -20.54 11.21
CA MET A 277 6.97 -19.58 10.46
C MET A 277 7.32 -18.15 10.88
N ASP A 278 7.56 -17.28 9.90
CA ASP A 278 7.87 -15.86 10.08
C ASP A 278 9.11 -15.61 10.97
N ASP A 279 10.05 -16.55 10.99
CA ASP A 279 11.31 -16.53 11.76
C ASP A 279 12.39 -15.64 11.09
N ASN A 280 12.04 -14.37 10.87
CA ASN A 280 12.81 -13.41 10.08
C ASN A 280 14.12 -12.90 10.73
N GLY A 281 14.37 -13.25 12.01
CA GLY A 281 15.52 -12.79 12.79
C GLY A 281 16.58 -13.87 13.04
N VAL A 282 16.39 -15.09 12.52
CA VAL A 282 17.28 -16.22 12.76
C VAL A 282 17.94 -16.58 11.43
N THR A 283 19.21 -16.22 11.26
CA THR A 283 20.04 -16.64 10.12
C THR A 283 21.42 -16.96 10.67
N ASP A 284 21.96 -18.13 10.32
CA ASP A 284 23.31 -18.52 10.72
C ASP A 284 24.34 -18.20 9.64
N ASP A 285 25.63 -18.27 10.01
CA ASP A 285 26.74 -17.96 9.11
C ASP A 285 26.73 -18.84 7.85
N ASN A 286 26.31 -20.10 7.99
CA ASN A 286 26.22 -21.03 6.86
C ASN A 286 25.10 -20.64 5.88
N GLU A 287 23.93 -20.22 6.37
CA GLU A 287 22.83 -19.73 5.54
C GLU A 287 23.18 -18.41 4.83
N SER A 288 23.94 -17.55 5.52
CA SER A 288 24.48 -16.31 4.93
C SER A 288 25.46 -16.63 3.81
N GLU A 289 26.42 -17.56 4.03
CA GLU A 289 27.33 -18.02 2.98
C GLU A 289 26.56 -18.65 1.81
N GLN A 290 25.55 -19.48 2.10
CA GLN A 290 24.72 -20.10 1.06
C GLN A 290 23.97 -19.05 0.23
N TYR A 291 23.46 -17.99 0.85
CA TYR A 291 22.84 -16.87 0.16
C TYR A 291 23.84 -16.14 -0.75
N ASP A 292 24.98 -15.73 -0.19
CA ASP A 292 26.01 -14.92 -0.86
C ASP A 292 26.67 -15.68 -2.03
N THR A 293 26.85 -16.99 -1.89
CA THR A 293 27.46 -17.85 -2.91
C THR A 293 26.43 -18.51 -3.83
N GLY A 294 25.14 -18.25 -3.62
CA GLY A 294 24.06 -18.86 -4.38
C GLY A 294 24.02 -20.40 -4.25
N LYS A 295 24.41 -20.96 -3.11
CA LYS A 295 24.38 -22.41 -2.82
C LYS A 295 23.03 -22.83 -2.23
N PHE A 296 21.95 -22.56 -2.94
CA PHE A 296 20.61 -23.01 -2.60
C PHE A 296 19.77 -23.27 -3.84
N ALA A 297 18.81 -24.19 -3.78
CA ALA A 297 17.93 -24.49 -4.90
C ALA A 297 16.67 -23.62 -4.94
N MET A 298 16.09 -23.33 -3.76
CA MET A 298 14.88 -22.54 -3.59
C MET A 298 15.03 -21.59 -2.39
N MET A 299 14.42 -20.41 -2.44
CA MET A 299 14.39 -19.47 -1.32
C MET A 299 12.97 -18.92 -1.12
N PHE A 300 12.53 -18.82 0.14
CA PHE A 300 11.30 -18.14 0.53
C PHE A 300 11.50 -16.62 0.71
N ASN A 301 10.41 -15.85 0.59
CA ASN A 301 10.36 -14.41 0.87
C ASN A 301 11.44 -13.57 0.17
N VAL A 302 11.72 -13.92 -1.09
CA VAL A 302 12.77 -13.25 -1.85
C VAL A 302 12.32 -11.85 -2.23
N THR A 303 13.20 -10.87 -2.07
CA THR A 303 12.94 -9.48 -2.49
C THR A 303 13.16 -9.30 -4.00
N ASP A 304 12.73 -8.18 -4.57
CA ASP A 304 12.97 -7.88 -6.00
C ASP A 304 14.47 -7.67 -6.32
N ASP A 305 15.28 -7.32 -5.30
CA ASP A 305 16.67 -6.87 -5.43
C ASP A 305 17.68 -7.85 -4.81
N SER A 306 17.36 -9.15 -4.72
CA SER A 306 18.14 -10.16 -3.98
C SER A 306 19.54 -10.49 -4.56
N GLY A 307 20.10 -9.66 -5.44
CA GLY A 307 21.48 -9.72 -5.95
C GLY A 307 21.87 -10.92 -6.83
N ASN A 308 21.11 -12.01 -6.77
CA ASN A 308 21.38 -13.25 -7.50
C ASN A 308 20.76 -13.22 -8.91
N ALA A 309 21.59 -12.92 -9.91
CA ALA A 309 21.19 -12.77 -11.32
C ALA A 309 20.60 -14.05 -11.96
N ASP A 310 20.81 -15.23 -11.35
CA ASP A 310 20.42 -16.52 -11.89
C ASP A 310 19.20 -17.17 -11.23
N MET A 311 18.22 -16.35 -10.85
CA MET A 311 16.97 -16.83 -10.27
C MET A 311 15.76 -16.71 -11.21
N VAL A 312 14.85 -17.68 -11.11
CA VAL A 312 13.48 -17.58 -11.63
C VAL A 312 12.55 -17.32 -10.46
N TYR A 313 11.81 -16.22 -10.52
CA TYR A 313 10.90 -15.83 -9.44
C TYR A 313 9.47 -16.25 -9.74
N LYS A 314 8.80 -16.82 -8.74
CA LYS A 314 7.34 -16.92 -8.73
C LYS A 314 6.79 -15.75 -7.93
N LYS A 315 5.85 -15.05 -8.55
CA LYS A 315 5.18 -13.88 -7.99
C LYS A 315 3.77 -14.23 -7.57
N ARG A 316 3.32 -13.56 -6.51
CA ARG A 316 1.96 -13.72 -6.01
C ARG A 316 0.90 -13.05 -6.86
N LYS A 317 -0.31 -13.63 -6.83
CA LYS A 317 -1.52 -12.88 -7.14
C LYS A 317 -1.79 -11.90 -6.01
N PHE A 318 -2.38 -10.76 -6.33
CA PHE A 318 -2.64 -9.73 -5.34
C PHE A 318 -3.95 -9.02 -5.64
N ALA A 319 -4.61 -8.55 -4.59
CA ALA A 319 -5.68 -7.58 -4.70
C ALA A 319 -5.16 -6.22 -4.24
N ILE A 320 -5.78 -5.14 -4.72
CA ILE A 320 -5.59 -3.83 -4.11
C ILE A 320 -6.35 -3.85 -2.79
N SER A 321 -5.70 -3.65 -1.65
CA SER A 321 -6.36 -3.04 -0.51
C SER A 321 -5.83 -1.63 -0.31
N ASN A 322 -6.16 -0.97 0.78
CA ASN A 322 -5.54 0.29 1.13
C ASN A 322 -5.04 0.15 2.55
N ASP A 323 -3.85 0.65 2.83
CA ASP A 323 -3.35 0.73 4.19
C ASP A 323 -4.03 1.95 4.81
N ILE A 324 -5.18 1.68 5.42
CA ILE A 324 -6.02 2.69 6.09
C ILE A 324 -5.28 3.11 7.35
N GLY A 325 -4.33 4.00 7.17
CA GLY A 325 -3.35 4.31 8.20
C GLY A 325 -2.25 5.24 7.74
N ILE A 326 -2.39 5.86 6.56
CA ILE A 326 -1.42 6.85 6.10
C ILE A 326 -2.18 7.99 5.39
N GLY A 327 -3.42 8.28 5.76
CA GLY A 327 -4.22 9.32 5.10
C GLY A 327 -3.95 10.71 5.65
N THR A 328 -4.02 11.74 4.82
CA THR A 328 -4.28 13.11 5.27
C THR A 328 -5.73 13.48 4.94
N ALA A 329 -6.45 14.01 5.92
CA ALA A 329 -7.87 14.34 5.82
C ALA A 329 -8.18 15.79 6.22
N VAL A 330 -9.26 16.34 5.66
CA VAL A 330 -9.78 17.66 6.04
C VAL A 330 -10.63 17.51 7.31
N CYS A 331 -10.44 18.37 8.30
CA CYS A 331 -11.18 18.32 9.55
C CYS A 331 -12.64 18.78 9.34
N ALA A 332 -13.59 18.01 9.87
CA ALA A 332 -15.02 18.26 9.69
C ALA A 332 -15.49 19.59 10.30
N ASN A 333 -14.80 20.08 11.34
CA ASN A 333 -15.14 21.32 12.03
C ASN A 333 -14.30 22.53 11.60
N SER A 334 -13.41 22.38 10.61
CA SER A 334 -12.64 23.49 10.05
C SER A 334 -13.57 24.48 9.34
N ASP A 335 -13.35 25.77 9.55
CA ASP A 335 -14.06 26.84 8.82
C ASP A 335 -13.37 27.17 7.47
N LYS A 336 -12.26 26.48 7.15
CA LYS A 336 -11.42 26.68 5.95
C LYS A 336 -11.41 25.49 5.00
N LYS A 337 -12.46 24.66 5.00
CA LYS A 337 -12.52 23.41 4.19
C LYS A 337 -12.22 23.63 2.70
N ASP A 338 -12.79 24.67 2.10
CA ASP A 338 -12.58 24.95 0.68
C ASP A 338 -11.12 25.31 0.37
N LYS A 339 -10.46 26.05 1.27
CA LYS A 339 -9.04 26.38 1.16
C LYS A 339 -8.15 25.16 1.41
N ALA A 340 -8.50 24.32 2.37
CA ALA A 340 -7.83 23.05 2.62
C ALA A 340 -7.90 22.12 1.40
N LEU A 341 -9.09 21.98 0.78
CA LEU A 341 -9.29 21.19 -0.43
C LEU A 341 -8.56 21.79 -1.64
N LEU A 342 -8.51 23.13 -1.75
CA LEU A 342 -7.73 23.82 -2.78
C LEU A 342 -6.23 23.54 -2.65
N LEU A 343 -5.68 23.57 -1.42
CA LEU A 343 -4.29 23.23 -1.15
C LEU A 343 -3.99 21.78 -1.53
N LEU A 344 -4.82 20.83 -1.09
CA LEU A 344 -4.65 19.41 -1.42
C LEU A 344 -4.75 19.16 -2.93
N LYS A 345 -5.67 19.82 -3.63
CA LYS A 345 -5.75 19.78 -5.11
C LYS A 345 -4.45 20.28 -5.74
N ALA A 346 -3.97 21.45 -5.33
CA ALA A 346 -2.76 22.06 -5.89
C ALA A 346 -1.57 21.10 -5.76
N LEU A 347 -1.35 20.57 -4.55
CA LEU A 347 -0.25 19.63 -4.28
C LEU A 347 -0.38 18.28 -5.01
N ARG A 348 -1.60 17.85 -5.37
CA ARG A 348 -1.80 16.58 -6.10
C ARG A 348 -1.74 16.72 -7.62
N THR A 349 -1.99 17.92 -8.14
CA THR A 349 -2.08 18.17 -9.59
C THR A 349 -0.91 18.98 -10.15
N ASP A 350 -0.07 19.54 -9.28
CA ASP A 350 1.12 20.30 -9.64
C ASP A 350 2.34 19.71 -8.91
N ASP A 351 3.08 18.87 -9.62
CA ASP A 351 4.22 18.14 -9.07
C ASP A 351 5.33 19.07 -8.57
N ASP A 352 5.49 20.25 -9.18
CA ASP A 352 6.50 21.22 -8.73
C ASP A 352 6.17 21.70 -7.31
N LEU A 353 4.89 21.98 -7.02
CA LEU A 353 4.47 22.41 -5.68
C LEU A 353 4.71 21.31 -4.64
N ALA A 354 4.40 20.06 -4.98
CA ALA A 354 4.68 18.91 -4.10
C ALA A 354 6.18 18.71 -3.87
N ASN A 355 7.00 18.81 -4.92
CA ASN A 355 8.46 18.70 -4.81
C ASN A 355 9.06 19.87 -4.02
N ILE A 356 8.55 21.09 -4.16
CA ILE A 356 8.98 22.23 -3.33
C ILE A 356 8.72 21.95 -1.85
N LEU A 357 7.56 21.39 -1.52
CA LEU A 357 7.21 21.05 -0.14
C LEU A 357 8.18 19.99 0.44
N LEU A 358 8.42 18.91 -0.31
CA LEU A 358 9.22 17.79 0.20
C LEU A 358 10.74 18.01 0.12
N TRP A 359 11.22 18.58 -0.99
CA TRP A 359 12.65 18.60 -1.35
C TRP A 359 13.24 20.01 -1.53
N GLY A 360 12.39 21.04 -1.54
CA GLY A 360 12.79 22.42 -1.82
C GLY A 360 12.71 22.80 -3.31
N ASP A 361 13.12 24.02 -3.65
CA ASP A 361 12.97 24.66 -4.98
C ASP A 361 14.12 24.36 -5.96
N ALA A 362 14.84 23.26 -5.77
CA ALA A 362 15.97 22.91 -6.64
C ALA A 362 15.53 22.08 -7.85
N ASP A 363 16.24 22.25 -8.97
CA ASP A 363 16.05 21.43 -10.17
C ASP A 363 16.29 19.94 -9.85
N LYS A 364 15.51 19.05 -10.47
CA LYS A 364 15.64 17.59 -10.29
C LYS A 364 17.09 17.11 -10.40
N SER A 365 17.82 17.53 -11.43
CA SER A 365 19.22 17.10 -11.66
C SER A 365 20.20 17.54 -10.57
N LYS A 366 19.83 18.53 -9.75
CA LYS A 366 20.61 18.97 -8.59
C LYS A 366 20.21 18.26 -7.30
N LEU A 367 19.08 17.57 -7.29
CA LEU A 367 18.57 16.81 -6.15
C LEU A 367 18.80 15.31 -6.30
N THR A 368 18.96 14.79 -7.52
CA THR A 368 19.04 13.35 -7.75
C THR A 368 20.46 12.82 -7.96
N ASP A 369 20.65 11.53 -7.71
CA ASP A 369 21.82 10.75 -8.11
C ASP A 369 21.76 10.37 -9.60
N ALA A 370 22.73 9.58 -10.06
CA ALA A 370 22.81 9.12 -11.46
C ALA A 370 21.68 8.17 -11.85
N ASP A 371 21.07 7.49 -10.86
CA ASP A 371 19.94 6.57 -11.05
C ASP A 371 18.59 7.31 -11.05
N GLY A 372 18.60 8.61 -10.73
CA GLY A 372 17.43 9.48 -10.76
C GLY A 372 16.62 9.50 -9.45
N PHE A 373 17.16 8.95 -8.37
CA PHE A 373 16.59 9.04 -7.02
C PHE A 373 17.14 10.25 -6.28
N VAL A 374 16.39 10.80 -5.33
CA VAL A 374 16.85 11.89 -4.47
C VAL A 374 18.08 11.44 -3.69
N ASP A 375 19.13 12.25 -3.79
CA ASP A 375 20.38 12.11 -3.06
C ASP A 375 20.29 12.99 -1.81
N GLU A 376 20.23 12.36 -0.63
CA GLU A 376 20.00 13.04 0.65
C GLU A 376 21.08 14.10 0.93
N ASP A 377 22.32 13.86 0.52
CA ASP A 377 23.44 14.81 0.70
C ASP A 377 23.27 16.08 -0.14
N LYS A 378 22.45 16.03 -1.20
CA LYS A 378 22.13 17.18 -2.06
C LYS A 378 20.94 18.00 -1.54
N VAL A 379 20.18 17.50 -0.57
CA VAL A 379 19.01 18.18 -0.01
C VAL A 379 19.45 19.21 1.04
N LYS A 380 19.46 20.49 0.64
CA LYS A 380 20.01 21.60 1.47
C LYS A 380 19.27 21.85 2.79
N ASN A 381 17.97 21.58 2.82
CA ASN A 381 17.09 21.97 3.93
C ASN A 381 16.82 20.81 4.90
N GLY A 382 17.54 19.70 4.75
CA GLY A 382 17.30 18.45 5.48
C GLY A 382 16.17 17.62 4.86
N ILE A 383 16.16 16.33 5.21
CA ILE A 383 15.15 15.37 4.76
C ILE A 383 13.99 15.30 5.75
N ILE A 384 12.80 15.01 5.24
CA ILE A 384 11.64 14.66 6.06
C ILE A 384 11.75 13.17 6.38
N TYR A 385 11.77 12.81 7.66
CA TYR A 385 11.98 11.42 8.08
C TYR A 385 10.77 10.52 7.76
N GLN A 386 9.55 11.05 7.93
CA GLN A 386 8.29 10.36 7.61
C GLN A 386 7.48 11.09 6.52
N PRO A 387 7.97 11.15 5.26
CA PRO A 387 7.28 11.89 4.19
C PRO A 387 5.92 11.26 3.82
N ALA A 388 5.73 9.98 4.15
CA ALA A 388 4.48 9.28 3.94
C ALA A 388 3.31 9.92 4.70
N ALA A 389 3.53 10.53 5.88
CA ALA A 389 2.46 11.21 6.62
C ALA A 389 1.86 12.41 5.87
N ILE A 390 2.61 13.01 4.94
CA ILE A 390 2.15 14.11 4.07
C ILE A 390 1.32 13.57 2.89
N GLY A 391 1.71 12.40 2.38
CA GLY A 391 0.99 11.67 1.35
C GLY A 391 0.99 12.33 -0.02
N LEU A 392 2.18 12.57 -0.58
CA LEU A 392 2.38 13.19 -1.90
C LEU A 392 3.30 12.40 -2.83
N SER A 393 3.53 11.11 -2.59
CA SER A 393 4.61 10.37 -3.25
C SER A 393 4.43 10.11 -4.76
N ASP A 394 3.27 10.30 -5.38
CA ASP A 394 3.09 9.90 -6.80
C ASP A 394 3.80 10.81 -7.77
N GLY A 395 3.70 12.12 -7.51
CA GLY A 395 4.22 13.18 -8.36
C GLY A 395 5.62 13.64 -7.98
N THR A 396 6.16 13.14 -6.86
CA THR A 396 7.40 13.66 -6.29
C THR A 396 8.60 12.80 -6.65
N PHE A 397 9.79 13.39 -6.56
CA PHE A 397 11.03 12.63 -6.60
C PHE A 397 11.08 11.65 -5.43
N GLN A 398 11.70 10.50 -5.65
CA GLN A 398 11.72 9.39 -4.72
C GLN A 398 13.11 9.19 -4.13
N LEU A 399 13.19 8.84 -2.85
CA LEU A 399 14.44 8.42 -2.22
C LEU A 399 14.89 7.04 -2.72
N LYS A 400 16.18 6.77 -2.55
CA LYS A 400 16.74 5.43 -2.84
C LYS A 400 16.03 4.38 -1.98
N GLY A 401 15.69 3.25 -2.61
CA GLY A 401 14.87 2.19 -1.99
C GLY A 401 13.38 2.27 -2.33
N ALA A 402 12.90 3.35 -2.96
CA ALA A 402 11.58 3.37 -3.57
C ALA A 402 11.50 2.41 -4.77
N LYS A 403 10.28 1.94 -5.08
CA LYS A 403 10.05 0.93 -6.14
C LYS A 403 10.31 1.43 -7.56
N ALA A 404 10.31 2.74 -7.78
CA ALA A 404 10.64 3.38 -9.04
C ALA A 404 10.95 4.87 -8.80
N THR A 405 11.56 5.53 -9.78
CA THR A 405 11.75 6.99 -9.79
C THR A 405 10.48 7.76 -10.22
N ASP A 406 9.51 7.06 -10.82
CA ASP A 406 8.17 7.55 -11.16
C ASP A 406 7.11 6.55 -10.64
N MET A 407 6.44 6.92 -9.56
CA MET A 407 5.48 6.05 -8.87
C MET A 407 4.16 5.91 -9.63
N ARG A 408 3.74 6.92 -10.41
CA ARG A 408 2.54 6.83 -11.25
C ARG A 408 2.70 5.79 -12.34
N VAL A 409 3.85 5.78 -13.01
CA VAL A 409 4.18 4.76 -14.03
C VAL A 409 4.25 3.38 -13.41
N TYR A 410 4.93 3.26 -12.26
CA TYR A 410 5.03 1.99 -11.54
C TYR A 410 3.66 1.42 -11.14
N LYS A 411 2.77 2.26 -10.59
CA LYS A 411 1.42 1.83 -10.21
C LYS A 411 0.57 1.45 -11.40
N LYS A 412 0.61 2.20 -12.51
CA LYS A 412 -0.09 1.82 -13.74
C LYS A 412 0.36 0.45 -14.24
N LYS A 413 1.65 0.12 -14.12
CA LYS A 413 2.17 -1.23 -14.41
C LYS A 413 1.61 -2.28 -13.45
N CYS A 414 1.52 -1.98 -12.16
CA CYS A 414 0.91 -2.89 -11.18
C CYS A 414 -0.57 -3.13 -11.48
N LEU A 415 -1.35 -2.07 -11.71
CA LEU A 415 -2.78 -2.15 -12.05
C LEU A 415 -3.04 -2.93 -13.34
N SER A 416 -2.12 -2.91 -14.32
CA SER A 416 -2.25 -3.67 -15.56
C SER A 416 -1.74 -5.12 -15.46
N SER A 417 -1.21 -5.55 -14.31
CA SER A 417 -0.67 -6.89 -14.12
C SER A 417 -1.74 -7.98 -14.25
N LYS A 418 -1.39 -9.08 -14.94
CA LYS A 418 -2.20 -10.30 -15.00
C LYS A 418 -2.32 -11.03 -13.66
N LEU A 419 -1.45 -10.68 -12.70
CA LEU A 419 -1.48 -11.20 -11.33
C LEU A 419 -2.49 -10.46 -10.44
N ARG A 420 -2.97 -9.29 -10.86
CA ARG A 420 -4.00 -8.54 -10.12
C ARG A 420 -5.33 -9.29 -10.14
N VAL A 421 -5.98 -9.38 -8.99
CA VAL A 421 -7.34 -9.87 -8.82
C VAL A 421 -8.18 -8.77 -8.18
N LYS A 422 -9.32 -8.44 -8.79
CA LYS A 422 -10.26 -7.47 -8.22
C LYS A 422 -10.89 -8.04 -6.96
N SER A 423 -10.95 -7.23 -5.91
CA SER A 423 -11.54 -7.64 -4.63
C SER A 423 -13.04 -7.33 -4.55
N ALA A 424 -13.85 -8.32 -4.17
CA ALA A 424 -15.27 -8.15 -3.86
C ALA A 424 -15.47 -7.27 -2.62
N ILE A 425 -14.52 -7.30 -1.70
CA ILE A 425 -14.49 -6.56 -0.44
C ILE A 425 -13.53 -5.38 -0.48
N ALA A 426 -13.20 -4.86 -1.67
CA ALA A 426 -12.42 -3.63 -1.82
C ALA A 426 -13.06 -2.47 -1.03
N GLY A 427 -12.40 -1.99 0.01
CA GLY A 427 -12.89 -0.93 0.92
C GLY A 427 -13.62 -1.43 2.17
N PHE A 428 -13.71 -2.76 2.36
CA PHE A 428 -14.26 -3.32 3.59
C PHE A 428 -13.30 -3.10 4.76
N ASN A 429 -13.82 -2.53 5.85
CA ASN A 429 -13.08 -2.32 7.08
C ASN A 429 -13.84 -2.90 8.27
N PRO A 430 -13.27 -3.94 8.92
CA PRO A 430 -13.95 -4.61 10.01
C PRO A 430 -14.16 -3.65 11.18
N ASP A 431 -15.32 -3.75 11.82
CA ASP A 431 -15.56 -3.17 13.13
C ASP A 431 -15.24 -4.20 14.22
N TYR A 432 -14.19 -3.92 14.97
CA TYR A 432 -13.74 -4.77 16.07
C TYR A 432 -14.21 -4.32 17.45
N SER A 433 -14.97 -3.22 17.56
CA SER A 433 -15.36 -2.61 18.84
C SER A 433 -15.87 -3.63 19.87
N ASN A 434 -16.73 -4.57 19.44
CA ASN A 434 -17.31 -5.63 20.26
C ASN A 434 -16.62 -7.00 20.15
N LEU A 435 -15.46 -7.06 19.48
CA LEU A 435 -14.71 -8.28 19.13
C LEU A 435 -13.24 -8.22 19.57
N LYS A 436 -12.73 -7.11 20.13
CA LYS A 436 -11.31 -6.94 20.46
C LYS A 436 -10.74 -8.05 21.35
N LYS A 437 -11.53 -8.53 22.31
CA LYS A 437 -11.12 -9.60 23.23
C LYS A 437 -10.99 -10.93 22.48
N GLU A 438 -11.99 -11.27 21.68
CA GLU A 438 -11.98 -12.46 20.83
C GLU A 438 -10.81 -12.43 19.85
N LEU A 439 -10.59 -11.29 19.19
CA LEU A 439 -9.49 -11.10 18.26
C LEU A 439 -8.14 -11.32 18.95
N SER A 440 -7.90 -10.69 20.11
CA SER A 440 -6.66 -10.86 20.86
C SER A 440 -6.44 -12.30 21.35
N VAL A 441 -7.49 -12.98 21.79
CA VAL A 441 -7.39 -14.40 22.20
C VAL A 441 -7.10 -15.30 20.99
N TYR A 442 -7.72 -15.00 19.85
CA TYR A 442 -7.53 -15.74 18.61
C TYR A 442 -6.12 -15.57 18.03
N THR A 443 -5.60 -14.35 17.92
CA THR A 443 -4.27 -14.09 17.34
C THR A 443 -3.16 -14.75 18.15
N LYS A 444 -3.21 -14.64 19.48
CA LYS A 444 -2.28 -15.37 20.38
C LYS A 444 -2.32 -16.88 20.20
N LEU A 445 -3.52 -17.42 19.89
CA LEU A 445 -3.68 -18.84 19.65
C LEU A 445 -3.07 -19.26 18.31
N LEU A 446 -3.18 -18.43 17.27
CA LEU A 446 -2.51 -18.66 16.00
C LEU A 446 -1.00 -18.65 16.16
N GLU A 447 -0.43 -17.63 16.80
CA GLU A 447 1.01 -17.52 17.07
C GLU A 447 1.53 -18.75 17.80
N MET A 448 0.79 -19.26 18.79
CA MET A 448 1.14 -20.47 19.53
C MET A 448 1.19 -21.73 18.65
N TYR A 449 0.43 -21.79 17.56
CA TYR A 449 0.23 -22.99 16.76
C TYR A 449 0.71 -22.89 15.31
N GLN A 450 1.24 -21.75 14.87
CA GLN A 450 1.72 -21.57 13.50
C GLN A 450 2.82 -22.57 13.14
N ASP A 451 3.63 -23.00 14.11
CA ASP A 451 4.69 -24.01 13.95
C ASP A 451 4.27 -25.44 14.29
N CYS A 452 2.96 -25.72 14.31
CA CYS A 452 2.48 -27.09 14.52
C CYS A 452 3.02 -28.09 13.48
N TRP A 453 3.39 -27.64 12.29
CA TRP A 453 4.01 -28.46 11.25
C TRP A 453 5.37 -29.05 11.63
N GLN A 454 6.06 -28.52 12.66
CA GLN A 454 7.33 -29.08 13.12
C GLN A 454 7.16 -30.25 14.11
N LYS A 455 5.96 -30.50 14.62
CA LYS A 455 5.74 -31.57 15.61
C LYS A 455 5.58 -32.92 14.92
N ALA A 456 6.07 -33.98 15.58
CA ALA A 456 6.10 -35.34 15.05
C ALA A 456 4.70 -35.94 14.76
N ASP A 457 3.66 -35.44 15.43
CA ASP A 457 2.27 -35.93 15.32
C ASP A 457 1.36 -35.03 14.48
N PHE A 458 1.91 -34.02 13.78
CA PHE A 458 1.20 -33.09 12.90
C PHE A 458 0.17 -33.79 11.99
N GLY A 459 0.62 -34.78 11.20
CA GLY A 459 -0.19 -35.48 10.20
C GLY A 459 -1.12 -36.56 10.75
N LYS A 460 -1.15 -36.80 12.07
CA LYS A 460 -1.97 -37.84 12.70
C LYS A 460 -3.23 -37.26 13.32
N LYS A 461 -3.07 -36.49 14.39
CA LYS A 461 -4.18 -35.95 15.20
C LYS A 461 -4.02 -34.45 15.46
N MET A 462 -2.78 -33.99 15.61
CA MET A 462 -2.52 -32.66 16.15
C MET A 462 -3.10 -31.54 15.30
N TYR A 463 -3.00 -31.60 13.97
CA TYR A 463 -3.61 -30.59 13.10
C TYR A 463 -5.13 -30.49 13.33
N ASN A 464 -5.82 -31.62 13.44
CA ASN A 464 -7.27 -31.64 13.64
C ASN A 464 -7.66 -31.11 15.04
N ASP A 465 -6.91 -31.48 16.08
CA ASP A 465 -7.13 -30.97 17.44
C ASP A 465 -6.93 -29.44 17.51
N ILE A 466 -5.87 -28.94 16.87
CA ILE A 466 -5.57 -27.50 16.77
C ILE A 466 -6.66 -26.79 15.97
N LYS A 467 -7.02 -27.31 14.80
CA LYS A 467 -8.08 -26.77 13.94
C LYS A 467 -9.39 -26.64 14.71
N LEU A 468 -9.79 -27.68 15.46
CA LEU A 468 -11.00 -27.66 16.28
C LEU A 468 -10.91 -26.57 17.36
N LYS A 469 -9.78 -26.48 18.06
CA LYS A 469 -9.54 -25.49 19.10
C LYS A 469 -9.61 -24.05 18.55
N ILE A 470 -8.93 -23.78 17.44
CA ILE A 470 -8.91 -22.46 16.79
C ILE A 470 -10.28 -22.10 16.23
N THR A 471 -10.97 -23.05 15.60
CA THR A 471 -12.34 -22.83 15.08
C THR A 471 -13.29 -22.44 16.20
N LYS A 472 -13.30 -23.19 17.31
CA LYS A 472 -14.14 -22.86 18.47
C LYS A 472 -13.83 -21.49 19.08
N LYS A 473 -12.56 -21.08 19.08
CA LYS A 473 -12.14 -19.78 19.62
C LYS A 473 -12.40 -18.61 18.67
N SER A 474 -12.48 -18.86 17.37
CA SER A 474 -12.74 -17.85 16.34
C SER A 474 -14.20 -17.80 15.87
N GLU A 475 -15.07 -18.71 16.30
CA GLU A 475 -16.43 -18.87 15.79
C GLU A 475 -17.24 -17.57 15.79
N ARG A 476 -17.32 -16.88 16.94
CA ARG A 476 -18.04 -15.60 17.05
C ARG A 476 -17.40 -14.52 16.18
N LEU A 477 -16.07 -14.41 16.21
CA LEU A 477 -15.30 -13.44 15.42
C LEU A 477 -15.58 -13.62 13.92
N VAL A 478 -15.40 -14.83 13.40
CA VAL A 478 -15.63 -15.16 11.99
C VAL A 478 -17.08 -14.93 11.60
N LYS A 479 -18.04 -15.36 12.43
CA LYS A 479 -19.47 -15.17 12.16
C LYS A 479 -19.84 -13.69 12.03
N GLU A 480 -19.42 -12.87 12.99
CA GLU A 480 -19.74 -11.45 13.02
C GLU A 480 -19.10 -10.70 11.85
N LEU A 481 -17.83 -10.97 11.56
CA LEU A 481 -17.13 -10.34 10.45
C LEU A 481 -17.75 -10.70 9.09
N ASN A 482 -18.19 -11.95 8.90
CA ASN A 482 -18.92 -12.31 7.68
C ASN A 482 -20.27 -11.60 7.59
N ALA A 483 -20.98 -11.40 8.71
CA ALA A 483 -22.21 -10.61 8.71
C ALA A 483 -21.94 -9.15 8.27
N GLN A 484 -20.89 -8.52 8.81
CA GLN A 484 -20.44 -7.19 8.38
C GLN A 484 -20.09 -7.14 6.88
N VAL A 485 -19.46 -8.19 6.33
CA VAL A 485 -19.17 -8.27 4.89
C VAL A 485 -20.46 -8.31 4.06
N GLU A 486 -21.46 -9.09 4.48
CA GLU A 486 -22.73 -9.17 3.76
C GLU A 486 -23.49 -7.84 3.80
N GLU A 487 -23.53 -7.17 4.96
CA GLU A 487 -24.07 -5.82 5.08
C GLU A 487 -23.34 -4.84 4.14
N TYR A 488 -22.01 -4.85 4.17
CA TYR A 488 -21.17 -4.03 3.31
C TYR A 488 -21.46 -4.27 1.81
N LYS A 489 -21.61 -5.52 1.39
CA LYS A 489 -21.94 -5.86 -0.01
C LYS A 489 -23.31 -5.31 -0.41
N VAL A 490 -24.31 -5.39 0.46
CA VAL A 490 -25.65 -4.84 0.22
C VAL A 490 -25.59 -3.32 0.08
N GLU A 491 -24.92 -2.63 1.00
CA GLU A 491 -24.75 -1.17 0.92
C GLU A 491 -24.02 -0.75 -0.35
N LYS A 492 -22.95 -1.46 -0.72
CA LYS A 492 -22.17 -1.20 -1.95
C LYS A 492 -22.99 -1.41 -3.21
N GLN A 493 -23.97 -2.31 -3.21
CA GLN A 493 -24.91 -2.48 -4.32
C GLN A 493 -25.94 -1.34 -4.36
N ASN A 494 -26.44 -0.92 -3.20
CA ASN A 494 -27.44 0.15 -3.11
C ASN A 494 -26.86 1.54 -3.44
N GLY A 495 -25.61 1.83 -3.05
CA GLY A 495 -24.91 3.08 -3.38
C GLY A 495 -24.37 3.17 -4.82
N LYS A 496 -24.64 2.17 -5.66
CA LYS A 496 -24.39 2.21 -7.12
C LYS A 496 -25.61 2.66 -7.94
N LYS A 497 -26.77 2.82 -7.30
CA LYS A 497 -27.94 3.50 -7.88
C LYS A 497 -27.85 4.99 -7.56
#